data_AF-A0A2P6TUF3-F1
#
_entry.id   AF-A0A2P6TUF3-F1
#
_cell.length_a   1.000
_cell.length_b   1.000
_cell.length_c   1.000
_cell.angle_alpha   90.00
_cell.angle_beta   90.00
_cell.angle_gamma   90.00
#
_symmetry.space_group_name_H-M   'P 1'
#
loop_
_entity.id
_entity.type
_entity.pdbx_description
1 polymer ?
#
loop_
_entity_poly.entity_id
_entity_poly.type
_entity_poly.pdbx_seq_one_letter_code
_entity_poly.pdbx_strand_id
1 'polypeptide(L)'
;MLSARGVAYFALFLSVASAVVCVVGLAGVQRECEDDTSNLASTFAQSGSFTTCAKRYSLNWWTWVLQEVSFIAIPVALTRGRLPDMGLPLLLAITALLVLQTVVCTRTIDFRSNSPDGQSDWSNTMLAGFIMAAASSWLLIFSLSPQLRAEEARRDQLDAGANKMQA
;
A
#
# COMPACT_ATOMS: atom_id res chain seq x y z
N MET A 1 14.72 0.03 -23.77
CA MET A 1 13.98 0.99 -22.93
C MET A 1 12.68 0.33 -22.48
N LEU A 2 12.44 0.20 -21.17
CA LEU A 2 11.14 -0.24 -20.65
C LEU A 2 10.12 0.90 -20.79
N SER A 3 8.94 0.60 -21.33
CA SER A 3 7.85 1.58 -21.43
C SER A 3 7.27 1.88 -20.04
N ALA A 4 6.98 3.15 -19.73
CA ALA A 4 6.37 3.57 -18.47
C ALA A 4 5.06 2.83 -18.16
N ARG A 5 4.29 2.47 -19.20
CA ARG A 5 3.09 1.63 -19.07
C ARG A 5 3.42 0.21 -18.62
N GLY A 6 4.50 -0.37 -19.14
CA GLY A 6 4.97 -1.70 -18.72
C GLY A 6 5.38 -1.71 -17.25
N VAL A 7 6.05 -0.65 -16.78
CA VAL A 7 6.40 -0.49 -15.36
C VAL A 7 5.13 -0.34 -14.50
N ALA A 8 4.14 0.42 -14.95
CA ALA A 8 2.87 0.55 -14.23
C ALA A 8 2.14 -0.79 -14.11
N TYR A 9 2.05 -1.60 -15.18
CA TYR A 9 1.44 -2.93 -15.12
C TYR A 9 2.21 -3.90 -14.22
N PHE A 10 3.55 -3.87 -14.27
CA PHE A 10 4.37 -4.67 -13.37
C PHE A 10 4.18 -4.26 -11.91
N ALA A 11 4.13 -2.96 -11.63
CA ALA A 11 3.85 -2.44 -10.29
C ALA A 11 2.46 -2.87 -9.84
N LEU A 12 1.46 -2.83 -10.72
CA LEU A 12 0.12 -3.32 -10.40
C LEU A 12 0.13 -4.82 -10.05
N PHE A 13 0.79 -5.64 -10.84
CA PHE A 13 0.97 -7.07 -10.53
C PHE A 13 1.65 -7.29 -9.17
N LEU A 14 2.73 -6.56 -8.91
CA LEU A 14 3.47 -6.63 -7.65
C LEU A 14 2.59 -6.21 -6.46
N SER A 15 1.71 -5.22 -6.65
CA SER A 15 0.72 -4.83 -5.64
C SER A 15 -0.22 -5.98 -5.28
N VAL A 16 -0.78 -6.67 -6.28
CA VAL A 16 -1.69 -7.81 -6.05
C VAL A 16 -0.96 -8.95 -5.34
N ALA A 17 0.25 -9.27 -5.79
CA ALA A 17 1.07 -10.29 -5.12
C ALA A 17 1.36 -9.90 -3.66
N SER A 18 1.70 -8.63 -3.42
CA SER A 18 1.94 -8.11 -2.07
C SER A 18 0.70 -8.19 -1.18
N ALA A 19 -0.50 -7.99 -1.74
CA ALA A 19 -1.75 -8.07 -1.00
C ALA A 19 -2.00 -9.48 -0.46
N VAL A 20 -1.78 -10.50 -1.29
CA VAL A 20 -1.91 -11.91 -0.88
C VAL A 20 -0.93 -12.23 0.25
N VAL A 21 0.34 -11.84 0.08
CA VAL A 21 1.38 -12.07 1.10
C VAL A 21 1.08 -11.33 2.40
N CYS A 22 0.62 -10.06 2.31
CA CYS A 22 0.20 -9.26 3.46
C CYS A 22 -0.95 -9.91 4.22
N VAL A 23 -2.02 -10.31 3.55
CA VAL A 23 -3.22 -10.89 4.19
C VAL A 23 -2.88 -12.22 4.86
N VAL A 24 -2.13 -13.08 4.18
CA VAL A 24 -1.69 -14.37 4.74
C VAL A 24 -0.79 -14.14 5.95
N GLY A 25 0.19 -13.23 5.85
CA GLY A 25 1.05 -12.86 6.97
C GLY A 25 0.25 -12.30 8.15
N LEU A 26 -0.60 -11.31 7.90
CA LEU A 26 -1.44 -10.63 8.91
C LEU A 26 -2.36 -11.59 9.65
N ALA A 27 -3.05 -12.46 8.92
CA ALA A 27 -3.91 -13.47 9.50
C ALA A 27 -3.12 -14.44 10.37
N GLY A 28 -1.91 -14.83 9.94
CA GLY A 28 -0.98 -15.65 10.72
C GLY A 28 -0.55 -14.99 12.04
N VAL A 29 -0.03 -13.76 11.99
CA VAL A 29 0.45 -13.08 13.21
C VAL A 29 -0.70 -12.75 14.18
N GLN A 30 -1.88 -12.42 13.65
CA GLN A 30 -3.04 -12.17 14.49
C GLN A 30 -3.50 -13.45 15.19
N ARG A 31 -3.50 -14.59 14.49
CA ARG A 31 -3.85 -15.89 15.08
C ARG A 31 -2.88 -16.30 16.19
N GLU A 32 -1.57 -16.20 15.96
CA GLU A 32 -0.57 -16.49 17.00
C GLU A 32 -0.77 -15.61 18.25
N CYS A 33 -1.03 -14.33 18.04
CA CYS A 33 -1.30 -13.40 19.13
C CYS A 33 -2.58 -13.76 19.92
N GLU A 34 -3.66 -14.17 19.22
CA GLU A 34 -4.91 -14.61 19.85
C GLU A 34 -4.71 -15.91 20.66
N ASP A 35 -3.93 -16.86 20.14
CA ASP A 35 -3.59 -18.09 20.83
C ASP A 35 -2.77 -17.81 22.11
N ASP A 36 -1.75 -16.94 22.06
CA ASP A 36 -0.94 -16.56 23.22
C ASP A 36 -1.74 -15.78 24.28
N THR A 37 -2.58 -14.83 23.85
CA THR A 37 -3.41 -14.07 24.79
C THR A 37 -4.48 -14.94 25.46
N SER A 38 -5.00 -15.97 24.78
CA SER A 38 -5.93 -16.93 25.39
C SER A 38 -5.27 -17.76 26.51
N ASN A 39 -4.02 -18.18 26.32
CA ASN A 39 -3.23 -18.93 27.30
C ASN A 39 -2.79 -18.07 28.50
N LEU A 40 -2.55 -16.77 28.29
CA LEU A 40 -2.20 -15.82 29.35
C LEU A 40 -3.42 -15.26 30.08
N ALA A 41 -4.56 -15.08 29.41
CA ALA A 41 -5.79 -14.58 30.03
C ALA A 41 -6.37 -15.57 31.06
N SER A 42 -6.15 -16.89 30.88
CA SER A 42 -6.46 -17.88 31.91
C SER A 42 -5.55 -17.78 33.15
N THR A 43 -4.41 -17.09 33.04
CA THR A 43 -3.38 -17.00 34.09
C THR A 43 -3.36 -15.63 34.79
N PHE A 44 -3.77 -14.54 34.13
CA PHE A 44 -3.62 -13.15 34.61
C PHE A 44 -4.87 -12.27 34.47
N ALA A 45 -6.03 -12.75 34.93
CA ALA A 45 -7.29 -11.99 34.95
C ALA A 45 -7.31 -10.70 35.82
N GLN A 46 -6.17 -10.05 36.09
CA GLN A 46 -6.07 -9.00 37.12
C GLN A 46 -5.28 -7.71 36.76
N SER A 47 -4.74 -7.52 35.55
CA SER A 47 -4.09 -6.24 35.18
C SER A 47 -4.78 -5.54 34.01
N GLY A 48 -5.39 -4.39 34.28
CA GLY A 48 -6.34 -3.68 33.42
C GLY A 48 -5.75 -2.92 32.22
N SER A 49 -4.72 -3.43 31.54
CA SER A 49 -4.16 -2.77 30.34
C SER A 49 -3.59 -3.76 29.33
N PHE A 50 -4.40 -4.74 28.90
CA PHE A 50 -4.06 -5.56 27.75
C PHE A 50 -4.50 -4.87 26.46
N THR A 51 -3.54 -4.51 25.60
CA THR A 51 -3.84 -4.14 24.22
C THR A 51 -4.25 -5.41 23.49
N THR A 52 -5.48 -5.49 22.99
CA THR A 52 -5.95 -6.65 22.23
C THR A 52 -5.14 -6.83 20.94
N CYS A 53 -4.99 -8.07 20.48
CA CYS A 53 -4.30 -8.38 19.22
C CYS A 53 -4.89 -7.62 18.03
N ALA A 54 -6.22 -7.53 17.95
CA ALA A 54 -6.92 -6.71 16.97
C ALA A 54 -6.49 -5.23 16.99
N LYS A 55 -6.30 -4.64 18.18
CA LYS A 55 -5.83 -3.26 18.33
C LYS A 55 -4.36 -3.12 17.91
N ARG A 56 -3.50 -4.10 18.26
CA ARG A 56 -2.07 -4.13 17.88
C ARG A 56 -1.88 -4.14 16.36
N TYR A 57 -2.63 -4.97 15.63
CA TYR A 57 -2.51 -5.10 14.17
C TYR A 57 -3.48 -4.22 13.37
N SER A 58 -4.28 -3.38 14.03
CA SER A 58 -5.29 -2.51 13.38
C SER A 58 -4.70 -1.62 12.29
N LEU A 59 -3.54 -1.00 12.54
CA LEU A 59 -2.87 -0.15 11.55
C LEU A 59 -2.45 -0.95 10.32
N ASN A 60 -2.00 -2.18 10.50
CA ASN A 60 -1.56 -3.03 9.40
C ASN A 60 -2.76 -3.43 8.53
N TRP A 61 -3.89 -3.81 9.15
CA TRP A 61 -5.15 -4.08 8.45
C TRP A 61 -5.65 -2.87 7.68
N TRP A 62 -5.65 -1.67 8.28
CA TRP A 62 -6.06 -0.45 7.60
C TRP A 62 -5.12 -0.08 6.44
N THR A 63 -3.82 -0.29 6.60
CA THR A 63 -2.84 -0.05 5.54
C THR A 63 -3.10 -0.95 4.33
N TRP A 64 -3.44 -2.22 4.58
CA TRP A 64 -3.86 -3.15 3.52
C TRP A 64 -5.16 -2.70 2.83
N VAL A 65 -6.21 -2.34 3.59
CA VAL A 65 -7.49 -1.87 3.00
C VAL A 65 -7.27 -0.64 2.12
N LEU A 66 -6.50 0.34 2.60
CA LEU A 66 -6.22 1.56 1.84
C LEU A 66 -5.42 1.28 0.56
N GLN A 67 -4.51 0.29 0.60
CA GLN A 67 -3.75 -0.14 -0.56
C GLN A 67 -4.67 -0.72 -1.64
N GLU A 68 -5.62 -1.59 -1.27
CA GLU A 68 -6.59 -2.17 -2.22
C GLU A 68 -7.49 -1.12 -2.86
N VAL A 69 -7.99 -0.18 -2.06
CA VAL A 69 -8.84 0.91 -2.57
C VAL A 69 -8.09 1.76 -3.60
N SER A 70 -6.83 2.11 -3.29
CA SER A 70 -6.01 2.91 -4.21
C SER A 70 -5.63 2.11 -5.45
N PHE A 71 -5.42 0.80 -5.31
CA PHE A 71 -5.13 -0.09 -6.42
C PHE A 71 -6.29 -0.15 -7.42
N ILE A 72 -7.54 -0.24 -6.96
CA ILE A 72 -8.72 -0.23 -7.85
C ILE A 72 -8.86 1.10 -8.58
N ALA A 73 -8.49 2.22 -7.94
CA ALA A 73 -8.59 3.54 -8.53
C ALA A 73 -7.64 3.75 -9.73
N ILE A 74 -6.45 3.12 -9.73
CA ILE A 74 -5.42 3.32 -10.77
C ILE A 74 -5.87 2.80 -12.15
N PRO A 75 -6.31 1.53 -12.34
CA PRO A 75 -6.85 1.05 -13.60
C PRO A 75 -8.08 1.83 -14.07
N VAL A 76 -8.94 2.27 -13.14
CA VAL A 76 -10.13 3.08 -13.48
C VAL A 76 -9.71 4.44 -14.06
N ALA A 77 -8.71 5.09 -13.46
CA ALA A 77 -8.15 6.34 -13.98
C ALA A 77 -7.46 6.16 -15.35
N LEU A 78 -6.72 5.06 -15.53
CA LEU A 78 -6.01 4.74 -16.76
C LEU A 78 -6.95 4.38 -17.93
N THR A 79 -8.00 3.59 -17.67
CA THR A 79 -8.90 3.06 -18.73
C THR A 79 -9.97 4.06 -19.15
N ARG A 80 -10.46 4.91 -18.24
CA ARG A 80 -11.53 5.88 -18.54
C ARG A 80 -11.01 7.23 -19.02
N GLY A 81 -9.70 7.37 -19.27
CA GLY A 81 -9.11 8.65 -19.68
C GLY A 81 -9.26 9.76 -18.63
N ARG A 82 -9.49 9.41 -17.36
CA ARG A 82 -9.66 10.36 -16.25
C ARG A 82 -8.35 10.73 -15.58
N LEU A 83 -7.22 10.29 -16.13
CA LEU A 83 -5.88 10.62 -15.64
C LEU A 83 -5.66 12.13 -15.43
N PRO A 84 -6.12 13.03 -16.35
CA PRO A 84 -5.89 14.46 -16.19
C PRO A 84 -6.57 15.05 -14.95
N ASP A 85 -7.76 14.54 -14.59
CA ASP A 85 -8.55 15.10 -13.49
C ASP A 85 -8.28 14.37 -12.17
N MET A 86 -7.87 13.09 -12.23
CA MET A 86 -7.64 12.25 -11.04
C MET A 86 -6.16 12.01 -10.72
N GLY A 87 -5.24 12.41 -11.59
CA GLY A 87 -3.84 12.01 -11.47
C GLY A 87 -3.09 12.59 -10.28
N LEU A 88 -3.26 13.88 -9.99
CA LEU A 88 -2.68 14.49 -8.79
C LEU A 88 -3.25 13.89 -7.49
N PRO A 89 -4.59 13.77 -7.32
CA PRO A 89 -5.17 13.05 -6.18
C PRO A 89 -4.65 11.62 -6.03
N LEU A 90 -4.50 10.89 -7.14
CA LEU A 90 -4.00 9.52 -7.15
C LEU A 90 -2.54 9.44 -6.72
N LEU A 91 -1.67 10.33 -7.21
CA LEU A 91 -0.28 10.41 -6.79
C LEU A 91 -0.15 10.73 -5.29
N LEU A 92 -0.96 11.66 -4.78
CA LEU A 92 -0.98 11.99 -3.35
C LEU A 92 -1.44 10.80 -2.51
N ALA A 93 -2.47 10.08 -2.94
CA ALA A 93 -2.96 8.88 -2.27
C ALA A 93 -1.90 7.77 -2.24
N ILE A 94 -1.24 7.48 -3.37
CA ILE A 94 -0.16 6.48 -3.45
C ILE A 94 1.04 6.90 -2.59
N THR A 95 1.36 8.19 -2.54
CA THR A 95 2.47 8.71 -1.70
C THR A 95 2.14 8.58 -0.22
N ALA A 96 0.93 8.92 0.20
CA ALA A 96 0.49 8.73 1.59
C ALA A 96 0.51 7.24 1.99
N LEU A 97 0.08 6.36 1.08
CA LEU A 97 0.16 4.91 1.26
C LEU A 97 1.59 4.41 1.43
N LEU A 98 2.53 4.89 0.61
CA LEU A 98 3.94 4.54 0.74
C LEU A 98 4.49 4.92 2.12
N VAL A 99 4.10 6.08 2.66
CA VAL A 99 4.48 6.50 4.01
C VAL A 99 3.90 5.55 5.06
N LEU A 100 2.62 5.20 4.96
CA LEU A 100 1.99 4.25 5.89
C LEU A 100 2.65 2.87 5.84
N GLN A 101 2.90 2.34 4.63
CA GLN A 101 3.61 1.06 4.43
C GLN A 101 5.01 1.11 5.05
N THR A 102 5.73 2.22 4.87
CA THR A 102 7.06 2.39 5.47
C THR A 102 7.00 2.40 7.00
N VAL A 103 6.02 3.09 7.59
CA VAL A 103 5.80 3.10 9.05
C VAL A 103 5.51 1.69 9.57
N VAL A 104 4.65 0.94 8.87
CA VAL A 104 4.32 -0.45 9.23
C VAL A 104 5.55 -1.34 9.13
N CYS A 105 6.34 -1.24 8.06
CA CYS A 105 7.60 -1.98 7.89
C CYS A 105 8.57 -1.68 9.04
N THR A 106 8.84 -0.40 9.32
CA THR A 106 9.78 0.00 10.38
C THR A 106 9.33 -0.50 11.75
N ARG A 107 8.04 -0.37 12.08
CA ARG A 107 7.50 -0.91 13.34
C ARG A 107 7.60 -2.42 13.43
N THR A 108 7.37 -3.13 12.32
CA THR A 108 7.47 -4.59 12.27
C THR A 108 8.92 -5.05 12.42
N ILE A 109 9.87 -4.37 11.78
CA ILE A 109 11.31 -4.63 11.93
C ILE A 109 11.77 -4.40 13.38
N ASP A 110 11.34 -3.28 13.97
CA ASP A 110 11.66 -2.95 15.36
C ASP A 110 11.07 -3.98 16.34
N PHE A 111 9.81 -4.39 16.14
CA PHE A 111 9.18 -5.44 16.92
C PHE A 111 9.94 -6.77 16.80
N ARG A 112 10.30 -7.18 15.58
CA ARG A 112 11.10 -8.38 15.31
C ARG A 112 12.48 -8.36 15.98
N SER A 113 13.09 -7.19 16.05
CA SER A 113 14.43 -7.02 16.60
C SER A 113 14.43 -7.09 18.14
N ASN A 114 13.32 -6.71 18.76
CA ASN A 114 13.24 -6.53 20.22
C ASN A 114 12.32 -7.55 20.93
N SER A 115 11.63 -8.44 20.21
CA SER A 115 10.69 -9.40 20.78
C SER A 115 10.86 -10.81 20.18
N PRO A 116 10.88 -11.88 21.00
CA PRO A 116 10.84 -13.26 20.52
C PRO A 116 9.60 -13.53 19.66
N ASP A 117 8.45 -13.00 20.06
CA ASP A 117 7.17 -13.11 19.34
C ASP A 117 7.25 -12.47 17.93
N GLY A 118 8.13 -11.48 17.77
CA GLY A 118 8.38 -10.83 16.49
C GLY A 118 9.25 -11.65 15.52
N GLN A 119 9.83 -12.77 15.97
CA GLN A 119 10.65 -13.65 15.12
C GLN A 119 9.83 -14.73 14.40
N SER A 120 8.49 -14.70 14.48
CA SER A 120 7.65 -15.70 13.81
C SER A 120 7.75 -15.65 12.28
N ASP A 121 7.55 -16.80 11.64
CA ASP A 121 7.54 -16.91 10.17
C ASP A 121 6.41 -16.07 9.55
N TRP A 122 5.31 -15.90 10.27
CA TRP A 122 4.21 -15.03 9.84
C TRP A 122 4.60 -13.55 9.90
N SER A 123 5.36 -13.12 10.91
CA SER A 123 5.90 -11.77 10.98
C SER A 123 6.83 -11.47 9.80
N ASN A 124 7.64 -12.45 9.38
CA ASN A 124 8.50 -12.34 8.19
C ASN A 124 7.68 -12.26 6.90
N THR A 125 6.65 -13.09 6.78
CA THR A 125 5.74 -13.11 5.63
C THR A 125 5.00 -11.77 5.51
N MET A 126 4.43 -11.28 6.61
CA MET A 126 3.78 -9.98 6.68
C MET A 126 4.72 -8.84 6.26
N LEU A 127 5.95 -8.82 6.80
CA LEU A 127 6.96 -7.81 6.47
C LEU A 127 7.33 -7.86 4.99
N ALA A 128 7.53 -9.04 4.41
CA ALA A 128 7.81 -9.19 2.99
C ALA A 128 6.68 -8.63 2.12
N GLY A 129 5.43 -8.89 2.50
CA GLY A 129 4.25 -8.30 1.85
C GLY A 129 4.28 -6.77 1.85
N PHE A 130 4.50 -6.14 3.01
CA PHE A 130 4.55 -4.67 3.09
C PHE A 130 5.73 -4.07 2.35
N ILE A 131 6.88 -4.74 2.28
CA ILE A 131 8.04 -4.31 1.48
C ILE A 131 7.69 -4.35 -0.01
N MET A 132 7.07 -5.44 -0.49
CA MET A 132 6.62 -5.55 -1.88
C MET A 132 5.58 -4.48 -2.21
N ALA A 133 4.67 -4.19 -1.28
CA ALA A 133 3.67 -3.14 -1.41
C ALA A 133 4.31 -1.75 -1.52
N ALA A 134 5.29 -1.45 -0.66
CA ALA A 134 6.05 -0.20 -0.72
C ALA A 134 6.82 -0.06 -2.05
N ALA A 135 7.47 -1.13 -2.51
CA ALA A 135 8.15 -1.15 -3.80
C ALA A 135 7.18 -0.91 -4.96
N SER A 136 5.99 -1.51 -4.93
CA SER A 136 4.92 -1.28 -5.89
C SER A 136 4.48 0.20 -5.91
N SER A 137 4.16 0.77 -4.74
CA SER A 137 3.78 2.18 -4.60
C SER A 137 4.85 3.11 -5.18
N TRP A 138 6.12 2.82 -4.90
CA TRP A 138 7.24 3.58 -5.43
C TRP A 138 7.31 3.50 -6.97
N LEU A 139 7.20 2.30 -7.55
CA LEU A 139 7.16 2.10 -9.00
C LEU A 139 5.97 2.81 -9.67
N LEU A 140 4.82 2.85 -9.01
CA LEU A 140 3.64 3.57 -9.48
C LEU A 140 3.87 5.08 -9.51
N ILE A 141 4.46 5.67 -8.47
CA ILE A 141 4.80 7.10 -8.43
C ILE A 141 5.72 7.46 -9.59
N PHE A 142 6.79 6.67 -9.81
CA PHE A 142 7.75 6.91 -10.88
C PHE A 142 7.18 6.68 -12.29
N SER A 143 6.25 5.74 -12.45
CA SER A 143 5.67 5.44 -13.77
C SER A 143 4.49 6.33 -14.14
N LEU A 144 3.71 6.82 -13.18
CA LEU A 144 2.55 7.70 -13.40
C LEU A 144 2.96 9.16 -13.61
N SER A 145 4.00 9.64 -12.92
CA SER A 145 4.42 11.05 -13.01
C SER A 145 4.76 11.51 -14.44
N PRO A 146 5.53 10.75 -15.25
CA PRO A 146 5.80 11.10 -16.63
C PRO A 146 4.55 11.06 -17.53
N GLN A 147 3.63 10.13 -17.26
CA GLN A 147 2.38 9.99 -18.01
C GLN A 147 1.46 11.18 -17.78
N LEU A 148 1.39 11.66 -16.53
CA LEU A 148 0.64 12.86 -16.16
C LEU A 148 1.15 14.10 -16.88
N ARG A 149 2.47 14.34 -16.88
CA ARG A 149 3.07 15.47 -17.61
C ARG A 149 2.82 15.39 -19.12
N ALA A 150 2.87 14.20 -19.69
CA ALA A 150 2.62 14.01 -21.12
C ALA A 150 1.17 14.31 -21.50
N GLU A 151 0.19 13.92 -20.67
CA GLU A 151 -1.22 14.24 -20.90
C GLU A 151 -1.52 15.73 -20.67
N GLU A 152 -0.90 16.36 -19.68
CA GLU A 152 -1.03 17.80 -19.42
C GLU A 152 -0.51 18.62 -20.59
N ALA A 153 0.70 18.32 -21.09
CA ALA A 153 1.25 18.97 -22.28
C ALA A 153 0.38 18.76 -23.54
N ARG A 154 -0.31 17.61 -23.64
CA ARG A 154 -1.23 17.33 -24.75
C ARG A 154 -2.50 18.16 -24.66
N ARG A 155 -3.06 18.38 -23.45
CA ARG A 155 -4.19 19.29 -23.22
C ARG A 155 -3.82 20.72 -23.62
N ASP A 156 -2.67 21.21 -23.15
CA ASP A 156 -2.21 22.56 -23.47
C ASP A 156 -2.09 22.82 -24.98
N GLN A 157 -1.61 21.82 -25.74
CA GLN A 157 -1.53 21.89 -27.21
C GLN A 157 -2.91 21.92 -27.88
N LEU A 158 -3.87 21.14 -27.37
CA LEU A 158 -5.23 21.12 -27.91
C LEU A 158 -5.94 22.45 -27.66
N ASP A 159 -5.80 23.01 -26.46
CA ASP A 159 -6.40 24.29 -26.09
C ASP A 159 -5.79 25.45 -26.88
N ALA A 160 -4.46 25.45 -27.06
CA ALA A 160 -3.77 26.42 -27.91
C ALA A 160 -4.21 26.32 -29.39
N GLY A 161 -4.49 25.11 -29.88
CA GLY A 161 -5.01 24.87 -31.23
C GLY A 161 -6.45 25.37 -31.41
N ALA A 162 -7.32 25.14 -30.42
CA ALA A 162 -8.71 25.58 -30.44
C ALA A 162 -8.82 27.12 -30.45
N ASN A 163 -8.02 27.81 -29.63
CA ASN A 163 -8.01 29.28 -29.57
C ASN A 163 -7.55 29.92 -30.89
N LYS A 164 -6.68 29.24 -31.67
CA LYS A 164 -6.24 29.73 -32.99
C LYS A 164 -7.29 29.56 -34.08
N MET A 165 -8.30 28.71 -33.91
CA MET A 165 -9.38 28.56 -34.89
C MET A 165 -10.56 29.52 -34.65
N GLN A 166 -10.60 30.17 -33.47
CA GLN A 166 -11.63 31.15 -33.10
C GLN A 166 -11.20 32.60 -33.34
N ALA A 167 -9.91 32.85 -33.62
CA ALA A 167 -9.34 34.15 -33.96
C ALA A 167 -9.17 34.29 -35.47
#